data_AF-A0A1H5W460-F1
#
_entry.id   AF-A0A1H5W460-F1
#
_cell.length_a   1.000
_cell.length_b   1.000
_cell.length_c   1.000
_cell.angle_alpha   90.00
_cell.angle_beta   90.00
_cell.angle_gamma   90.00
#
_symmetry.space_group_name_H-M   'P 1'
#
loop_
_entity.id
_entity.type
_entity.pdbx_description
1 polymer ?
#
loop_
_entity_poly.entity_id
_entity_poly.type
_entity_poly.pdbx_seq_one_letter_code
_entity_poly.pdbx_strand_id
1 'polypeptide(L)'
;MVKKWNCTFFGTLRLTLLLSVLHGAGGELLFVCVYKYSAVMESLGLAVAVLTILYALPVVAWFRTKYWAVLVFLLVLSPLGCLLFLFIGGLLFPAAEDDLGAGILWFITTGINLLSVVLGTLLGGLTNLMLRSRRMLNS
;
A
#
# COMPACT_ATOMS: atom_id res chain seq x y z
N MET A 1 25.19 5.21 -21.70
CA MET A 1 24.42 4.26 -20.87
C MET A 1 23.89 4.85 -19.54
N VAL A 2 24.62 5.77 -18.88
CA VAL A 2 24.23 6.40 -17.59
C VAL A 2 22.89 7.15 -17.65
N LYS A 3 22.60 7.87 -18.75
CA LYS A 3 21.37 8.67 -18.92
C LYS A 3 20.07 7.84 -18.89
N LYS A 4 20.11 6.60 -19.40
CA LYS A 4 18.94 5.70 -19.47
C LYS A 4 18.63 5.08 -18.09
N TRP A 5 19.67 4.87 -17.27
CA TRP A 5 19.54 4.38 -15.89
C TRP A 5 18.87 5.43 -14.99
N ASN A 6 19.30 6.70 -15.07
CA ASN A 6 18.73 7.77 -14.27
C ASN A 6 17.24 8.00 -14.57
N CYS A 7 16.83 8.07 -15.85
CA CYS A 7 15.41 8.20 -16.19
C CYS A 7 14.55 7.05 -15.67
N THR A 8 15.06 5.81 -15.70
CA THR A 8 14.30 4.65 -15.24
C THR A 8 14.20 4.63 -13.71
N PHE A 9 15.28 4.96 -13.01
CA PHE A 9 15.30 5.02 -11.54
C PHE A 9 14.41 6.14 -10.97
N PHE A 10 14.50 7.36 -11.53
CA PHE A 10 13.62 8.47 -11.14
C PHE A 10 12.15 8.17 -11.47
N GLY A 11 11.88 7.47 -12.57
CA GLY A 11 10.53 6.98 -12.90
C GLY A 11 9.99 6.02 -11.84
N THR A 12 10.78 5.02 -11.43
CA THR A 12 10.38 4.06 -10.39
C THR A 12 10.21 4.74 -9.02
N LEU A 13 11.06 5.69 -8.66
CA LEU A 13 10.91 6.47 -7.41
C LEU A 13 9.61 7.26 -7.37
N ARG A 14 9.28 7.98 -8.46
CA ARG A 14 8.01 8.71 -8.56
C ARG A 14 6.81 7.78 -8.44
N LEU A 15 6.88 6.62 -9.08
CA LEU A 15 5.82 5.61 -9.02
C LEU A 15 5.67 5.02 -7.62
N THR A 16 6.77 4.82 -6.92
CA THR A 16 6.79 4.37 -5.51
C THR A 16 6.14 5.39 -4.59
N LEU A 17 6.46 6.66 -4.78
CA LEU A 17 5.89 7.76 -4.01
C LEU A 17 4.38 7.87 -4.27
N LEU A 18 3.95 7.73 -5.52
CA LEU A 18 2.53 7.72 -5.89
C LEU A 18 1.79 6.52 -5.28
N LEU A 19 2.39 5.33 -5.28
CA LEU A 19 1.83 4.15 -4.63
C LEU A 19 1.70 4.32 -3.12
N SER A 20 2.69 4.90 -2.46
CA SER A 20 2.62 5.17 -1.02
C SER A 20 1.51 6.17 -0.66
N VAL A 21 1.29 7.18 -1.50
CA VAL A 21 0.14 8.09 -1.39
C VAL A 21 -1.17 7.33 -1.56
N LEU A 22 -1.27 6.44 -2.56
CA LEU A 22 -2.47 5.61 -2.77
C LEU A 22 -2.72 4.64 -1.61
N HIS A 23 -1.68 4.06 -1.03
CA HIS A 23 -1.82 3.22 0.16
C HIS A 23 -2.34 4.02 1.35
N GLY A 24 -1.83 5.24 1.57
CA GLY A 24 -2.34 6.14 2.61
C GLY A 24 -3.82 6.46 2.40
N ALA A 25 -4.20 6.82 1.16
CA ALA A 25 -5.59 7.08 0.80
C ALA A 25 -6.48 5.85 0.99
N GLY A 26 -6.01 4.66 0.64
CA GLY A 26 -6.74 3.40 0.81
C GLY A 26 -7.03 3.08 2.28
N GLY A 27 -6.07 3.32 3.17
CA GLY A 27 -6.24 3.16 4.61
C GLY A 27 -7.28 4.13 5.18
N GLU A 28 -7.22 5.40 4.77
CA GLU A 28 -8.17 6.42 5.21
C GLU A 28 -9.59 6.14 4.68
N LEU A 29 -9.71 5.71 3.43
CA LEU A 29 -11.00 5.28 2.86
C LEU A 29 -11.57 4.09 3.63
N LEU A 30 -10.73 3.12 4.00
CA LEU A 30 -11.16 1.99 4.81
C LEU A 30 -11.63 2.45 6.20
N PHE A 31 -10.93 3.39 6.83
CA PHE A 31 -11.36 3.99 8.08
C PHE A 31 -12.74 4.65 7.95
N VAL A 32 -12.92 5.56 6.99
CA VAL A 32 -14.20 6.27 6.77
C VAL A 32 -15.34 5.28 6.49
N CYS A 33 -15.08 4.25 5.68
CA CYS A 33 -16.07 3.22 5.38
C CYS A 33 -16.48 2.43 6.62
N VAL A 34 -15.53 1.97 7.44
CA VAL A 34 -15.85 1.20 8.65
C VAL A 34 -16.49 2.08 9.72
N TYR A 35 -16.06 3.33 9.84
CA TYR A 35 -16.62 4.29 10.79
C TYR A 35 -18.08 4.62 10.48
N LYS A 36 -18.44 4.77 9.20
CA LYS A 36 -19.82 5.07 8.78
C LYS A 36 -20.70 3.84 8.60
N TYR A 37 -20.13 2.69 8.27
CA TYR A 37 -20.86 1.47 7.94
C TYR A 37 -20.32 0.27 8.73
N SER A 38 -21.01 -0.06 9.82
CA SER A 38 -20.65 -1.16 10.72
C SER A 38 -20.57 -2.54 10.04
N ALA A 39 -21.35 -2.77 8.98
CA ALA A 39 -21.30 -4.01 8.20
C ALA A 39 -19.93 -4.29 7.55
N VAL A 40 -19.12 -3.25 7.32
CA VAL A 40 -17.76 -3.41 6.78
C VAL A 40 -16.82 -4.01 7.84
N MET A 41 -17.10 -3.76 9.12
CA MET A 41 -16.36 -4.35 10.24
C MET A 41 -16.46 -5.88 10.25
N GLU A 42 -17.64 -6.43 9.93
CA GLU A 42 -17.88 -7.88 9.86
C GLU A 42 -17.13 -8.53 8.68
N SER A 43 -16.77 -7.73 7.67
CA SER A 43 -16.10 -8.19 6.44
C SER A 43 -14.62 -7.79 6.37
N LEU A 44 -13.99 -7.45 7.50
CA LEU A 44 -12.58 -6.99 7.54
C LEU A 44 -11.60 -7.98 6.87
N GLY A 45 -11.83 -9.29 7.03
CA GLY A 45 -10.99 -10.30 6.36
C GLY A 45 -11.01 -10.20 4.83
N LEU A 46 -12.19 -9.89 4.26
CA LEU A 46 -12.35 -9.68 2.83
C LEU A 46 -11.69 -8.36 2.40
N ALA A 47 -11.81 -7.30 3.21
CA ALA A 47 -11.12 -6.03 2.97
C ALA A 47 -9.60 -6.19 2.95
N VAL A 48 -9.03 -6.96 3.89
CA VAL A 48 -7.59 -7.29 3.91
C VAL A 48 -7.19 -8.01 2.63
N ALA A 49 -7.95 -9.03 2.20
CA ALA A 49 -7.64 -9.79 0.98
C ALA A 49 -7.66 -8.90 -0.26
N VAL A 50 -8.70 -8.06 -0.40
CA VAL A 50 -8.85 -7.14 -1.53
C VAL A 50 -7.73 -6.11 -1.56
N LEU A 51 -7.41 -5.46 -0.44
CA LEU A 51 -6.30 -4.50 -0.35
C LEU A 51 -4.96 -5.17 -0.67
N THR A 52 -4.72 -6.36 -0.15
CA THR A 52 -3.47 -7.11 -0.40
C THR A 52 -3.30 -7.40 -1.89
N ILE A 53 -4.37 -7.84 -2.58
CA ILE A 53 -4.34 -8.09 -4.02
C ILE A 53 -4.12 -6.76 -4.78
N LEU A 54 -4.86 -5.72 -4.42
CA LEU A 54 -4.74 -4.40 -5.05
C LEU A 54 -3.33 -3.83 -4.93
N TYR A 55 -2.67 -3.99 -3.77
CA TYR A 55 -1.31 -3.52 -3.54
C TYR A 55 -0.25 -4.43 -4.16
N ALA A 56 -0.55 -5.71 -4.39
CA ALA A 56 0.33 -6.62 -5.13
C ALA A 56 0.38 -6.32 -6.63
N LEU A 57 -0.73 -5.97 -7.26
CA LEU A 57 -0.83 -5.68 -8.70
C LEU A 57 0.25 -4.70 -9.21
N PRO A 58 0.42 -3.51 -8.62
CA PRO A 58 1.43 -2.57 -9.10
C PRO A 58 2.85 -3.08 -8.89
N VAL A 59 3.09 -3.84 -7.83
CA VAL A 59 4.38 -4.45 -7.56
C VAL A 59 4.72 -5.49 -8.65
N VAL A 60 3.77 -6.34 -9.03
CA VAL A 60 3.95 -7.30 -10.13
C VAL A 60 4.19 -6.59 -11.47
N ALA A 61 3.35 -5.61 -11.80
CA ALA A 61 3.38 -4.96 -13.11
C ALA A 61 4.65 -4.14 -13.35
N TRP A 62 5.08 -3.35 -12.36
CA TRP A 62 6.12 -2.34 -12.54
C TRP A 62 7.50 -2.72 -11.97
N PHE A 63 7.57 -3.56 -10.94
CA PHE A 63 8.85 -3.89 -10.28
C PHE A 63 9.46 -5.19 -10.79
N ARG A 64 9.79 -5.23 -12.08
CA ARG A 64 10.47 -6.39 -12.70
C ARG A 64 11.91 -6.53 -12.17
N THR A 65 12.12 -7.33 -11.12
CA THR A 65 13.37 -7.94 -10.54
C THR A 65 14.69 -7.15 -10.48
N LYS A 66 14.77 -5.94 -11.04
CA LYS A 66 15.98 -5.12 -11.16
C LYS A 66 16.04 -4.02 -10.09
N TYR A 67 14.94 -3.79 -9.37
CA TYR A 67 14.76 -2.68 -8.44
C TYR A 67 14.19 -3.10 -7.08
N TRP A 68 14.69 -4.21 -6.51
CA TRP A 68 14.26 -4.70 -5.18
C TRP A 68 14.45 -3.65 -4.08
N ALA A 69 15.51 -2.84 -4.14
CA ALA A 69 15.72 -1.73 -3.22
C ALA A 69 14.55 -0.73 -3.21
N VAL A 70 13.87 -0.57 -4.35
CA VAL A 70 12.74 0.36 -4.47
C VAL A 70 11.46 -0.20 -3.84
N LEU A 71 11.33 -1.54 -3.71
CA LEU A 71 10.27 -2.15 -2.90
C LEU A 71 10.41 -1.81 -1.41
N VAL A 72 11.65 -1.70 -0.92
CA VAL A 72 11.90 -1.28 0.46
C VAL A 72 11.44 0.16 0.67
N PHE A 73 11.69 1.06 -0.29
CA PHE A 73 11.18 2.43 -0.24
C PHE A 73 9.65 2.48 -0.17
N LEU A 74 8.95 1.60 -0.89
CA LEU A 74 7.49 1.50 -0.82
C LEU A 74 7.00 1.16 0.60
N LEU A 75 7.66 0.22 1.27
CA LEU A 75 7.33 -0.16 2.64
C LEU A 75 7.61 0.95 3.66
N VAL A 76 8.67 1.74 3.45
CA VAL A 76 9.02 2.86 4.33
C VAL A 76 8.14 4.10 4.11
N LEU A 77 7.81 4.38 2.84
CA LEU A 77 7.01 5.55 2.48
C LEU A 77 5.50 5.35 2.75
N SER A 78 5.00 4.11 2.74
CA SER A 78 3.57 3.86 2.97
C SER A 78 3.07 4.28 4.36
N PRO A 79 3.80 4.04 5.48
CA PRO A 79 3.47 4.62 6.79
C PRO A 79 3.40 6.15 6.78
N LEU A 80 4.32 6.83 6.07
CA LEU A 80 4.30 8.28 5.94
C LEU A 80 3.09 8.76 5.13
N GLY A 81 2.69 8.00 4.10
CA GLY A 81 1.45 8.22 3.37
C GLY A 81 0.22 8.08 4.27
N CYS A 82 0.15 7.05 5.13
CA CYS A 82 -0.94 6.90 6.09
C CYS A 82 -1.01 8.08 7.07
N LEU A 83 0.13 8.55 7.58
CA LEU A 83 0.16 9.74 8.46
C LEU A 83 -0.34 10.99 7.74
N LEU A 84 0.10 11.22 6.50
CA LEU A 84 -0.38 12.33 5.68
C LEU A 84 -1.91 12.28 5.53
N PHE A 85 -2.46 11.11 5.21
CA PHE A 85 -3.89 10.95 5.03
C PHE A 85 -4.70 10.96 6.32
N LEU A 86 -4.11 10.63 7.47
CA LEU A 86 -4.75 10.90 8.77
C LEU A 86 -4.98 12.40 8.96
N PHE A 87 -3.99 13.24 8.66
CA PHE A 87 -4.16 14.69 8.80
C PHE A 87 -5.20 15.23 7.80
N ILE A 88 -5.14 14.79 6.55
CA ILE A 88 -6.09 15.21 5.51
C ILE A 88 -7.51 14.70 5.82
N GLY A 89 -7.62 13.43 6.22
CA GLY A 89 -8.87 12.77 6.57
C GLY A 89 -9.53 13.37 7.79
N GLY A 90 -8.75 13.67 8.84
CA GLY A 90 -9.23 14.38 10.02
C GLY A 90 -9.74 15.80 9.73
N LEU A 91 -9.20 16.48 8.72
CA LEU A 91 -9.71 17.78 8.26
C LEU A 91 -10.99 17.66 7.43
N LEU A 92 -11.10 16.63 6.58
CA LEU A 92 -12.23 16.47 5.66
C LEU A 92 -13.43 15.72 6.29
N PHE A 93 -13.16 14.82 7.22
CA PHE A 93 -14.12 13.97 7.90
C PHE A 93 -13.84 13.99 9.41
N PRO A 94 -14.12 15.10 10.10
CA PRO A 94 -13.89 15.21 11.52
C PRO A 94 -14.73 14.16 12.27
N ALA A 95 -14.07 13.35 13.09
CA ALA A 95 -14.73 12.49 14.07
C ALA A 95 -15.27 13.36 15.23
N ALA A 96 -16.24 12.83 15.98
CA ALA A 96 -16.76 13.53 17.15
C ALA A 96 -15.63 13.74 18.17
N GLU A 97 -15.56 14.96 18.74
CA GLU A 97 -14.64 15.28 19.83
C GLU A 97 -14.92 14.29 20.99
N ASP A 98 -13.87 13.63 21.48
CA ASP A 98 -13.88 12.57 22.50
C ASP A 98 -14.41 11.17 22.08
N ASP A 99 -14.56 10.89 20.79
CA ASP A 99 -14.81 9.51 20.31
C ASP A 99 -13.54 8.65 20.35
N LEU A 100 -13.25 8.11 21.54
CA LEU A 100 -12.14 7.20 21.78
C LEU A 100 -12.24 5.92 20.91
N GLY A 101 -13.47 5.55 20.51
CA GLY A 101 -13.73 4.46 19.56
C GLY A 101 -13.20 4.75 18.16
N ALA A 102 -13.31 5.99 17.69
CA ALA A 102 -12.75 6.42 16.40
C ALA A 102 -11.22 6.29 16.39
N GLY A 103 -10.54 6.67 17.47
CA GLY A 103 -9.08 6.53 17.59
C GLY A 103 -8.61 5.07 17.56
N ILE A 104 -9.29 4.19 18.28
CA ILE A 104 -9.00 2.73 18.26
C ILE A 104 -9.27 2.16 16.87
N LEU A 105 -10.39 2.55 16.25
CA LEU A 105 -10.74 2.10 14.91
C LEU A 105 -9.70 2.53 13.87
N TRP A 106 -9.20 3.76 13.96
CA TRP A 106 -8.13 4.24 13.10
C TRP A 106 -6.87 3.38 13.24
N PHE A 107 -6.50 3.02 14.47
CA PHE A 107 -5.33 2.17 14.71
C PHE A 107 -5.50 0.78 14.08
N ILE A 108 -6.67 0.15 14.24
CA ILE A 108 -6.99 -1.15 13.64
C ILE A 108 -6.93 -1.09 12.11
N THR A 109 -7.61 -0.11 11.52
CA THR A 109 -7.73 0.05 10.08
C THR A 109 -6.40 0.42 9.42
N THR A 110 -5.60 1.26 10.06
CA THR A 110 -4.23 1.59 9.64
C THR A 110 -3.31 0.38 9.75
N GLY A 111 -3.41 -0.39 10.84
CA GLY A 111 -2.67 -1.63 11.02
C GLY A 111 -2.96 -2.64 9.91
N ILE A 112 -4.24 -2.83 9.58
CA ILE A 112 -4.69 -3.66 8.46
C ILE A 112 -4.12 -3.15 7.13
N ASN A 113 -4.21 -1.85 6.88
CA ASN A 113 -3.70 -1.26 5.64
C ASN A 113 -2.20 -1.50 5.48
N LEU A 114 -1.41 -1.27 6.54
CA LEU A 114 0.03 -1.51 6.54
C LEU A 114 0.36 -3.00 6.36
N LEU A 115 -0.38 -3.89 7.01
CA LEU A 115 -0.24 -5.33 6.83
C LEU A 115 -0.50 -5.72 5.37
N SER A 116 -1.56 -5.20 4.77
CA SER A 116 -1.89 -5.43 3.35
C SER A 116 -0.82 -4.89 2.43
N VAL A 117 -0.19 -3.74 2.73
CA VAL A 117 0.95 -3.22 1.96
C VAL A 117 2.13 -4.18 2.03
N VAL A 118 2.48 -4.65 3.23
CA VAL A 118 3.58 -5.60 3.41
C VAL A 118 3.31 -6.90 2.65
N LEU A 119 2.15 -7.51 2.87
CA LEU A 119 1.76 -8.75 2.20
C LEU A 119 1.68 -8.59 0.69
N GLY A 120 1.08 -7.50 0.20
CA GLY A 120 0.95 -7.22 -1.23
C GLY A 120 2.31 -7.03 -1.89
N THR A 121 3.22 -6.32 -1.23
CA THR A 121 4.59 -6.12 -1.71
C THR A 121 5.37 -7.42 -1.75
N LEU A 122 5.25 -8.26 -0.72
CA LEU A 122 5.88 -9.59 -0.68
C LEU A 122 5.33 -10.50 -1.77
N LEU A 123 4.01 -10.60 -1.92
CA LEU A 123 3.34 -11.37 -2.97
C LEU A 123 3.82 -10.93 -4.35
N GLY A 124 3.77 -9.62 -4.63
CA GLY A 124 4.19 -9.12 -5.93
C GLY A 124 5.67 -9.34 -6.21
N GLY A 125 6.53 -9.19 -5.20
CA GLY A 125 7.95 -9.50 -5.27
C GLY A 125 8.23 -10.97 -5.57
N LEU A 126 7.54 -11.89 -4.87
CA LEU A 126 7.64 -13.33 -5.07
C LEU A 126 7.18 -13.74 -6.48
N THR A 127 6.04 -13.21 -6.95
CA THR A 127 5.57 -13.48 -8.32
C THR A 127 6.61 -13.05 -9.35
N ASN A 128 7.21 -11.87 -9.18
CA ASN A 128 8.27 -11.39 -10.06
C ASN A 128 9.53 -12.27 -10.04
N LEU A 129 9.90 -12.80 -8.86
CA LEU A 129 11.00 -13.74 -8.71
C LEU A 129 10.72 -15.04 -9.47
N MET A 130 9.55 -15.64 -9.29
CA MET A 130 9.14 -16.88 -9.98
C MET A 130 9.13 -16.71 -11.50
N LEU A 131 8.57 -15.59 -12.00
CA LEU A 131 8.54 -15.27 -13.43
C LEU A 131 9.94 -15.08 -14.04
N ARG A 132 10.92 -14.63 -13.24
CA ARG A 132 12.32 -14.52 -13.68
C ARG A 132 12.98 -15.89 -13.72
N SER A 133 12.83 -16.69 -12.67
CA SER A 133 13.41 -18.04 -12.59
C SER A 133 12.92 -18.92 -13.74
N ARG A 134 11.62 -18.87 -14.07
CA ARG A 134 11.05 -19.61 -15.20
C ARG A 134 11.64 -19.17 -16.56
N ARG A 135 11.91 -17.88 -16.74
CA ARG A 135 12.56 -17.38 -17.97
C ARG A 135 14.01 -17.83 -18.10
N MET A 136 14.74 -17.94 -16.98
CA MET A 136 16.12 -18.42 -16.99
C MET A 136 16.21 -19.93 -17.26
N LEU A 137 15.23 -20.71 -16.82
CA LEU A 137 15.17 -22.16 -17.08
C LEU A 137 14.76 -22.52 -18.51
N ASN A 138 14.10 -21.60 -19.22
CA ASN A 138 13.65 -21.80 -20.61
C ASN A 138 14.60 -21.16 -21.65
N SER A 139 15.75 -20.62 -21.23
CA SER A 139 16.78 -20.02 -22.08
C SER A 139 17.98 -20.95 -22.18
#